data_AF-A0A4Z2EU52-F1
#
_entry.id   AF-A0A4Z2EU52-F1
#
_cell.length_a   1.000
_cell.length_b   1.000
_cell.length_c   1.000
_cell.angle_alpha   90.00
_cell.angle_beta   90.00
_cell.angle_gamma   90.00
#
_symmetry.space_group_name_H-M   'P 1'
#
loop_
_entity.id
_entity.type
_entity.pdbx_description
1 polymer ?
#
loop_
_entity_poly.entity_id
_entity_poly.type
_entity_poly.pdbx_seq_one_letter_code
_entity_poly.pdbx_strand_id
1 'polypeptide(L)'
;MKMCVSCKANIYVACKKCSKCKAQQPHKDRLLKARNKFAAEEKEWKEKVKRNGNGTHVLDSSLKMLDRLAALGYFPILLLGKKRRNSYSADVLTSIQMKLDDRLEENLKDIFSKIVNLHFKRPNSVTKEDSRKEQAPKETEYVVLDIVPVSVDGANVSEEISEDTEEPGEKGIPIGTNTLLL
;
A
#
# COMPACT_ATOMS: atom_id res chain seq x y z
N MET A 1 18.78 11.20 13.86
CA MET A 1 19.60 11.69 12.72
C MET A 1 20.14 10.49 11.94
N LYS A 2 20.45 10.63 10.65
CA LYS A 2 21.17 9.65 9.81
C LYS A 2 22.27 10.37 9.02
N MET A 3 23.28 9.64 8.55
CA MET A 3 24.31 10.20 7.66
C MET A 3 23.86 10.18 6.20
N CYS A 4 24.16 11.25 5.47
CA CYS A 4 24.00 11.30 4.01
C CYS A 4 24.93 10.29 3.35
N VAL A 5 24.40 9.47 2.43
CA VAL A 5 25.21 8.46 1.74
C VAL A 5 26.31 9.07 0.86
N SER A 6 26.04 10.24 0.26
CA SER A 6 26.92 10.95 -0.67
C SER A 6 27.94 11.84 0.06
N CYS A 7 27.49 12.83 0.84
CA CYS A 7 28.39 13.82 1.45
C CYS A 7 28.68 13.61 2.95
N LYS A 8 28.19 12.51 3.54
CA LYS A 8 28.37 12.14 4.96
C LYS A 8 27.84 13.13 6.01
N ALA A 9 27.19 14.23 5.61
CA ALA A 9 26.53 15.16 6.52
C ALA A 9 25.38 14.52 7.31
N ASN A 10 25.19 14.94 8.56
CA ASN A 10 24.05 14.51 9.38
C ASN A 10 22.75 15.16 8.88
N ILE A 11 21.74 14.34 8.61
CA ILE A 11 20.41 14.74 8.13
C ILE A 11 19.31 14.04 8.94
N TYR A 12 18.07 14.55 8.87
CA TYR A 12 16.92 13.86 9.47
C TYR A 12 16.67 12.50 8.79
N VAL A 13 16.18 11.54 9.56
CA VAL A 13 15.98 10.16 9.09
C VAL A 13 15.00 10.10 7.91
N ALA A 14 13.94 10.92 7.98
CA ALA A 14 12.90 11.01 6.97
C ALA A 14 13.28 11.85 5.73
N CYS A 15 14.44 12.52 5.70
CA CYS A 15 14.86 13.29 4.53
C CYS A 15 15.07 12.38 3.31
N LYS A 16 14.30 12.65 2.25
CA LYS A 16 14.42 12.02 0.92
C LYS A 16 15.54 12.62 0.07
N LYS A 17 15.93 13.87 0.34
CA LYS A 17 17.08 14.57 -0.27
C LYS A 17 17.95 15.16 0.83
N CYS A 18 19.27 15.15 0.65
CA CYS A 18 20.18 15.80 1.59
C CYS A 18 20.00 17.32 1.53
N SER A 19 19.86 17.99 2.68
CA SER A 19 19.76 19.45 2.72
C SER A 19 21.03 20.16 2.23
N LYS A 20 22.20 19.53 2.42
CA LYS A 20 23.53 20.06 2.08
C LYS A 20 23.92 19.79 0.61
N CYS A 21 24.04 18.53 0.20
CA CYS A 21 24.50 18.19 -1.16
C CYS A 21 23.36 17.92 -2.16
N LYS A 22 22.09 18.03 -1.75
CA LYS A 22 20.89 17.76 -2.56
C LYS A 22 20.78 16.34 -3.14
N ALA A 23 21.75 15.46 -2.88
CA ALA A 23 21.70 14.07 -3.32
C ALA A 23 20.46 13.34 -2.77
N GLN A 24 19.81 12.57 -3.64
CA GLN A 24 18.70 11.70 -3.28
C GLN A 24 19.18 10.67 -2.25
N GLN A 25 18.42 10.51 -1.18
CA GLN A 25 18.69 9.52 -0.15
C GLN A 25 17.98 8.21 -0.51
N PRO A 26 18.61 7.05 -0.25
CA PRO A 26 18.00 5.75 -0.46
C PRO A 26 16.70 5.68 0.36
N HIS A 27 15.59 5.52 -0.34
CA HIS A 27 14.25 5.55 0.24
C HIS A 27 13.57 4.22 -0.06
N LYS A 28 13.11 3.53 0.98
CA LYS A 28 12.58 2.16 0.90
C LYS A 28 13.58 1.09 0.43
N ASP A 29 14.86 1.40 0.19
CA ASP A 29 15.89 0.40 -0.16
C ASP A 29 15.98 -0.75 0.84
N ARG A 30 15.88 -0.45 2.15
CA ARG A 30 15.87 -1.49 3.19
C ARG A 30 14.68 -2.44 3.03
N LEU A 31 13.50 -1.90 2.70
CA LEU A 31 12.30 -2.70 2.46
C LEU A 31 12.47 -3.56 1.21
N LEU A 32 13.00 -2.99 0.11
CA LEU A 32 13.26 -3.73 -1.12
C LEU A 32 14.27 -4.86 -0.90
N LYS A 33 15.39 -4.59 -0.20
CA LYS A 33 16.38 -5.61 0.18
C LYS A 33 15.76 -6.73 1.01
N ALA A 34 14.90 -6.40 1.97
CA ALA A 34 14.20 -7.41 2.77
C ALA A 34 13.25 -8.28 1.92
N ARG A 35 12.52 -7.67 0.98
CA ARG A 35 11.63 -8.41 0.06
C ARG A 35 12.42 -9.33 -0.88
N ASN A 36 13.54 -8.86 -1.41
CA ASN A 36 14.39 -9.66 -2.29
C ASN A 36 15.05 -10.82 -1.53
N LYS A 37 15.48 -10.59 -0.29
CA LYS A 37 15.98 -11.66 0.58
C LYS A 37 14.91 -12.73 0.81
N PHE A 38 13.68 -12.33 1.14
CA PHE A 38 12.58 -13.28 1.31
C PHE A 38 12.29 -14.06 0.01
N ALA A 39 12.31 -13.41 -1.16
CA ALA A 39 12.10 -14.09 -2.43
C ALA A 39 13.16 -15.17 -2.69
N ALA A 40 14.42 -14.95 -2.29
CA ALA A 40 15.47 -15.96 -2.39
C ALA A 40 15.26 -17.15 -1.42
N GLU A 41 14.68 -16.89 -0.25
CA GLU A 41 14.47 -17.89 0.82
C GLU A 41 13.06 -18.53 0.80
N GLU A 42 12.18 -18.12 -0.13
CA GLU A 42 10.74 -18.42 -0.10
C GLU A 42 10.44 -19.92 0.00
N LYS A 43 11.13 -20.73 -0.82
CA LYS A 43 10.92 -22.18 -0.88
C LYS A 43 11.26 -22.86 0.45
N GLU A 44 12.42 -22.53 1.02
CA GLU A 44 12.86 -23.09 2.30
C GLU A 44 11.93 -22.64 3.44
N TRP A 45 11.58 -21.35 3.46
CA TRP A 45 10.67 -20.78 4.45
C TRP A 45 9.32 -21.49 4.42
N LYS A 46 8.75 -21.70 3.23
CA LYS A 46 7.47 -22.39 3.06
C LYS A 46 7.49 -23.80 3.63
N GLU A 47 8.53 -24.58 3.35
CA GLU A 47 8.67 -25.94 3.87
C GLU A 47 8.82 -25.95 5.39
N LYS A 48 9.57 -25.00 5.96
CA LYS A 48 9.71 -24.86 7.41
C LYS A 48 8.39 -24.49 8.09
N VAL A 49 7.65 -23.53 7.53
CA VAL A 49 6.34 -23.11 8.05
C VAL A 49 5.36 -24.28 8.01
N LYS A 50 5.33 -25.02 6.90
CA LYS A 50 4.47 -26.19 6.76
C LYS A 50 4.83 -27.29 7.75
N ARG A 51 6.12 -27.62 7.88
CA ARG A 51 6.62 -28.63 8.82
C ARG A 51 6.26 -28.32 10.26
N ASN A 52 6.38 -27.06 10.65
CA ASN A 52 6.17 -26.62 12.03
C ASN A 52 4.71 -26.23 12.33
N GLY A 53 3.81 -26.29 11.34
CA GLY A 53 2.41 -25.87 11.52
C GLY A 53 2.23 -24.36 11.73
N ASN A 54 3.23 -23.54 11.37
CA ASN A 54 3.24 -22.10 11.68
C ASN A 54 2.35 -21.25 10.77
N GLY A 55 1.50 -21.87 9.94
CA GLY A 55 0.61 -21.15 9.02
C GLY A 55 -0.33 -20.19 9.75
N THR A 56 -0.90 -20.62 10.88
CA THR A 56 -1.79 -19.79 11.70
C THR A 56 -1.06 -18.57 12.26
N HIS A 57 0.17 -18.74 12.74
CA HIS A 57 0.98 -17.61 13.24
C HIS A 57 1.24 -16.54 12.18
N VAL A 58 1.37 -16.92 10.90
CA VAL A 58 1.50 -15.96 9.80
C VAL A 58 0.21 -15.15 9.62
N LEU A 59 -0.95 -15.81 9.69
CA LEU A 59 -2.24 -15.15 9.61
C LEU A 59 -2.48 -14.23 10.81
N ASP A 60 -2.19 -14.68 12.04
CA ASP A 60 -2.33 -13.87 13.26
C ASP A 60 -1.46 -12.61 13.21
N SER A 61 -0.23 -12.74 12.71
CA SER A 61 0.68 -11.60 12.51
C SER A 61 0.10 -10.60 11.49
N SER A 62 -0.56 -11.11 10.44
CA SER A 62 -1.21 -10.28 9.43
C SER A 62 -2.41 -9.52 10.02
N LEU A 63 -3.25 -10.18 10.82
CA LEU A 63 -4.37 -9.56 11.52
C LEU A 63 -3.91 -8.42 12.45
N LYS A 64 -2.86 -8.66 13.25
CA LYS A 64 -2.24 -7.61 14.09
C LYS A 64 -1.76 -6.41 13.27
N MET A 65 -1.32 -6.64 12.02
CA MET A 65 -0.92 -5.55 11.13
C MET A 65 -2.13 -4.75 10.63
N LEU A 66 -3.25 -5.42 10.34
CA LEU A 66 -4.51 -4.73 10.00
C LEU A 66 -4.95 -3.83 11.15
N ASP A 67 -4.89 -4.31 12.39
CA ASP A 67 -5.23 -3.49 13.56
C ASP A 67 -4.33 -2.27 13.72
N ARG A 68 -3.03 -2.43 13.48
CA ARG A 68 -2.07 -1.30 13.50
C ARG A 68 -2.36 -0.28 12.40
N LEU A 69 -2.74 -0.73 11.22
CA LEU A 69 -3.10 0.16 10.11
C LEU A 69 -4.42 0.89 10.40
N ALA A 70 -5.41 0.20 10.94
CA ALA A 70 -6.67 0.81 11.36
C ALA A 70 -6.45 1.88 12.44
N ALA A 71 -5.59 1.61 13.43
CA ALA A 71 -5.22 2.57 14.47
C ALA A 71 -4.52 3.83 13.94
N LEU A 72 -3.92 3.76 12.75
CA LEU A 72 -3.34 4.92 12.05
C LEU A 72 -4.37 5.68 11.19
N GLY A 73 -5.65 5.28 11.22
CA GLY A 73 -6.75 5.91 10.47
C GLY A 73 -6.96 5.36 9.06
N TYR A 74 -6.31 4.25 8.69
CA TYR A 74 -6.57 3.59 7.40
C TYR A 74 -7.79 2.66 7.48
N PHE A 75 -8.36 2.31 6.32
CA PHE A 75 -9.33 1.22 6.17
C PHE A 75 -8.65 0.00 5.54
N PRO A 76 -7.94 -0.85 6.31
CA PRO A 76 -7.24 -1.99 5.75
C PRO A 76 -8.17 -3.19 5.53
N ILE A 77 -8.20 -3.70 4.31
CA ILE A 77 -8.85 -4.98 3.94
C ILE A 77 -7.78 -5.91 3.36
N LEU A 78 -7.73 -7.15 3.85
CA LEU A 78 -6.88 -8.19 3.30
C LEU A 78 -7.72 -9.23 2.57
N LEU A 79 -7.53 -9.33 1.26
CA LEU A 79 -8.16 -10.32 0.38
C LEU A 79 -7.18 -11.48 0.14
N LEU A 80 -7.57 -12.70 0.50
CA LEU A 80 -6.74 -13.89 0.37
C LEU A 80 -7.37 -14.90 -0.59
N GLY A 81 -6.66 -15.22 -1.67
CA GLY A 81 -7.07 -16.26 -2.62
C GLY A 81 -6.49 -17.61 -2.19
N LYS A 82 -7.33 -18.54 -1.79
CA LYS A 82 -6.92 -19.90 -1.37
C LYS A 82 -7.25 -20.91 -2.46
N LYS A 83 -6.23 -21.66 -2.89
CA LYS A 83 -6.41 -22.76 -3.83
C LYS A 83 -7.26 -23.87 -3.21
N ARG A 84 -8.31 -24.26 -3.91
CA ARG A 84 -9.12 -25.47 -3.70
C ARG A 84 -8.83 -26.46 -4.84
N ARG A 85 -9.52 -27.61 -4.86
CA ARG A 85 -9.24 -28.70 -5.81
C ARG A 85 -9.17 -28.23 -7.27
N ASN A 86 -10.22 -27.54 -7.74
CA ASN A 86 -10.37 -27.08 -9.14
C ASN A 86 -10.63 -25.57 -9.27
N SER A 87 -10.55 -24.82 -8.18
CA SER A 87 -10.88 -23.40 -8.13
C SER A 87 -10.10 -22.68 -7.03
N TYR A 88 -10.17 -21.35 -7.02
CA TYR A 88 -9.73 -20.54 -5.90
C TYR A 88 -10.95 -19.97 -5.17
N SER A 89 -10.92 -20.00 -3.84
CA SER A 89 -11.89 -19.31 -2.98
C SER A 89 -11.24 -18.07 -2.38
N ALA A 90 -11.98 -17.00 -2.19
CA ALA A 90 -11.52 -15.81 -1.50
C ALA A 90 -11.93 -15.81 -0.02
N ASP A 91 -11.03 -15.34 0.83
CA ASP A 91 -11.30 -14.95 2.21
C ASP A 91 -11.06 -13.44 2.34
N VAL A 92 -11.86 -12.77 3.18
CA VAL A 92 -11.71 -11.36 3.53
C VAL A 92 -11.36 -11.31 5.01
N LEU A 93 -10.32 -10.55 5.35
CA LEU A 93 -9.91 -10.28 6.74
C LEU A 93 -9.84 -8.76 6.94
N THR A 94 -10.38 -8.30 8.07
CA THR A 94 -10.35 -6.90 8.49
C THR A 94 -9.76 -6.76 9.89
N SER A 95 -9.55 -5.51 10.32
CA SER A 95 -9.20 -5.19 11.70
C SER A 95 -10.39 -5.45 12.64
N ILE A 96 -10.10 -5.74 13.91
CA ILE A 96 -11.10 -5.87 14.99
C ILE A 96 -11.96 -4.62 15.12
N GLN A 97 -11.38 -3.43 14.91
CA GLN A 97 -12.08 -2.15 15.04
C GLN A 97 -12.93 -1.82 13.81
N MET A 98 -12.89 -2.66 12.76
CA MET A 98 -13.52 -2.39 11.48
C MET A 98 -14.34 -3.58 11.03
N LYS A 99 -15.66 -3.44 11.10
CA LYS A 99 -16.59 -4.42 10.57
C LYS A 99 -17.05 -3.96 9.18
N LEU A 100 -16.88 -4.83 8.18
CA LEU A 100 -17.52 -4.65 6.88
C LEU A 100 -19.00 -5.02 6.99
N ASP A 101 -19.83 -4.36 6.19
CA ASP A 101 -21.19 -4.83 5.97
C ASP A 101 -21.15 -6.25 5.36
N ASP A 102 -22.02 -7.14 5.85
CA ASP A 102 -21.97 -8.55 5.49
C ASP A 102 -22.16 -8.75 3.96
N ARG A 103 -23.03 -7.93 3.32
CA ARG A 103 -23.23 -7.99 1.86
C ARG A 103 -22.00 -7.51 1.11
N LEU A 104 -21.36 -6.44 1.59
CA LEU A 104 -20.13 -5.94 0.99
C LEU A 104 -19.00 -6.97 1.10
N GLU A 105 -18.87 -7.64 2.25
CA GLU A 105 -17.88 -8.70 2.45
C GLU A 105 -18.11 -9.87 1.46
N GLU A 106 -19.35 -10.33 1.32
CA GLU A 106 -19.72 -11.37 0.35
C GLU A 106 -19.41 -10.95 -1.09
N ASN A 107 -19.75 -9.72 -1.47
CA ASN A 107 -19.46 -9.18 -2.79
C ASN A 107 -17.95 -9.13 -3.07
N LEU A 108 -17.15 -8.70 -2.09
CA LEU A 108 -15.69 -8.70 -2.20
C LEU A 108 -15.13 -10.12 -2.39
N LYS A 109 -15.65 -11.10 -1.63
CA LYS A 109 -15.27 -12.50 -1.79
C LYS A 109 -15.60 -13.03 -3.17
N ASP A 110 -16.80 -12.76 -3.69
CA ASP A 110 -17.22 -13.25 -5.00
C ASP A 110 -16.38 -12.63 -6.13
N ILE A 111 -16.24 -11.29 -6.14
CA ILE A 111 -15.45 -10.57 -7.13
C ILE A 111 -14.00 -11.04 -7.11
N PHE A 112 -13.38 -11.13 -5.94
CA PHE A 112 -11.98 -11.54 -5.83
C PHE A 112 -11.80 -13.01 -6.22
N SER A 113 -12.72 -13.89 -5.83
CA SER A 113 -12.70 -15.29 -6.27
C SER A 113 -12.74 -15.38 -7.80
N LYS A 114 -13.62 -14.62 -8.47
CA LYS A 114 -13.70 -14.57 -9.94
C LYS A 114 -12.39 -14.09 -10.56
N ILE A 115 -11.82 -13.00 -10.05
CA ILE A 115 -10.54 -12.44 -10.53
C ILE A 115 -9.42 -13.49 -10.43
N VAL A 116 -9.26 -14.11 -9.27
CA VAL A 116 -8.20 -15.10 -9.03
C VAL A 116 -8.41 -16.34 -9.90
N ASN A 117 -9.64 -16.83 -10.03
CA ASN A 117 -9.94 -17.95 -10.92
C ASN A 117 -9.63 -17.61 -12.39
N LEU A 118 -9.99 -16.42 -12.87
CA LEU A 118 -9.68 -16.00 -14.25
C LEU A 118 -8.17 -15.93 -14.49
N HIS A 119 -7.41 -15.37 -13.54
CA HIS A 119 -5.96 -15.26 -13.62
C HIS A 119 -5.29 -16.64 -13.74
N PHE A 120 -5.72 -17.63 -12.95
CA PHE A 120 -5.12 -18.96 -12.93
C PHE A 120 -5.78 -20.00 -13.86
N LYS A 121 -6.92 -19.69 -14.49
CA LYS A 121 -7.58 -20.56 -15.49
C LYS A 121 -7.18 -20.26 -16.93
N ARG A 122 -6.51 -19.15 -17.23
CA ARG A 122 -6.01 -18.90 -18.59
C ARG A 122 -5.13 -20.07 -19.04
N PRO A 123 -5.48 -20.77 -20.13
CA PRO A 123 -4.63 -21.84 -20.64
C PRO A 123 -3.31 -21.24 -21.12
N ASN A 124 -2.20 -21.89 -20.78
CA ASN A 124 -0.98 -21.80 -21.58
C ASN A 124 -1.30 -22.35 -22.97
N SER A 125 -1.86 -21.55 -23.87
CA SER A 125 -1.97 -21.91 -25.27
C SER A 125 -0.63 -21.63 -25.95
N VAL A 126 0.32 -22.54 -25.75
CA VAL A 126 1.39 -22.81 -26.72
C VAL A 126 1.16 -24.23 -27.22
N THR A 127 0.45 -24.28 -28.35
CA THR A 127 0.55 -25.22 -29.48
C THR A 127 0.81 -26.71 -29.18
N LYS A 128 -0.24 -27.51 -29.38
CA LYS A 128 -0.13 -28.76 -30.15
C LYS A 128 -1.04 -28.65 -31.37
N GLU A 129 -0.49 -28.16 -32.48
CA GLU A 129 -1.01 -28.49 -33.80
C GLU A 129 0.14 -28.94 -34.68
N ASP A 130 -0.08 -30.10 -35.28
CA ASP A 130 0.75 -30.76 -36.26
C ASP A 130 0.95 -29.89 -37.50
N SER A 131 2.21 -29.66 -37.85
CA SER A 131 2.76 -29.72 -39.21
C SER A 131 1.87 -29.23 -40.38
N ARG A 132 1.85 -27.91 -40.67
CA ARG A 132 2.18 -27.39 -42.03
C ARG A 132 2.22 -25.85 -42.12
N LYS A 133 3.38 -25.42 -42.66
CA LYS A 133 3.73 -24.14 -43.30
C LYS A 133 3.98 -22.93 -42.39
N GLU A 134 5.24 -22.53 -42.40
CA GLU A 134 5.80 -21.26 -41.94
C GLU A 134 4.97 -20.07 -42.42
N GLN A 135 4.61 -19.20 -41.48
CA GLN A 135 4.49 -17.77 -41.72
C GLN A 135 4.85 -17.02 -40.43
N ALA A 136 5.74 -16.04 -40.59
CA ALA A 136 6.43 -15.29 -39.54
C ALA A 136 5.47 -14.62 -38.53
N PRO A 137 5.86 -14.47 -37.25
CA PRO A 137 5.02 -13.85 -36.24
C PRO A 137 4.91 -12.35 -36.50
N LYS A 138 3.68 -11.86 -36.72
CA LYS A 138 3.36 -10.44 -36.62
C LYS A 138 3.30 -10.07 -35.14
N GLU A 139 4.09 -9.08 -34.74
CA GLU A 139 4.06 -8.46 -33.42
C GLU A 139 2.62 -8.10 -33.05
N THR A 140 2.12 -8.68 -31.97
CA THR A 140 0.87 -8.24 -31.37
C THR A 140 1.23 -7.13 -30.39
N GLU A 141 0.96 -5.92 -30.81
CA GLU A 141 1.16 -4.69 -30.04
C GLU A 141 0.26 -4.73 -28.80
N TYR A 142 0.87 -4.78 -27.61
CA TYR A 142 0.12 -4.65 -26.37
C TYR A 142 -0.15 -3.17 -26.13
N VAL A 143 -1.42 -2.77 -26.17
CA VAL A 143 -1.82 -1.43 -25.69
C VAL A 143 -1.72 -1.44 -24.16
N VAL A 144 -0.61 -0.91 -23.66
CA VAL A 144 -0.50 -0.50 -22.25
C VAL A 144 -1.47 0.66 -22.08
N LEU A 145 -2.56 0.45 -21.34
CA LEU A 145 -3.39 1.55 -20.87
C LEU A 145 -2.55 2.31 -19.83
N ASP A 146 -1.93 3.41 -20.27
CA ASP A 146 -1.33 4.38 -19.37
C ASP A 146 -2.43 4.92 -18.46
N ILE A 147 -2.48 4.42 -17.23
CA ILE A 147 -3.26 5.03 -16.17
C ILE A 147 -2.52 6.34 -15.83
N VAL A 148 -2.87 7.40 -16.55
CA VAL A 148 -2.39 8.74 -16.26
C VAL A 148 -2.87 9.10 -14.85
N PRO A 149 -1.97 9.44 -13.91
CA PRO A 149 -2.40 9.98 -12.63
C PRO A 149 -3.10 11.31 -12.89
N VAL A 150 -4.37 11.41 -12.47
CA VAL A 150 -5.12 12.67 -12.48
C VAL A 150 -4.30 13.71 -11.73
N SER A 151 -3.81 14.70 -12.47
CA SER A 151 -3.18 15.88 -11.89
C SER A 151 -4.29 16.72 -11.30
N VAL A 152 -4.33 16.80 -9.98
CA VAL A 152 -5.06 17.85 -9.27
C VAL A 152 -4.12 19.04 -9.30
N ASP A 153 -4.55 20.11 -9.98
CA ASP A 153 -4.12 21.53 -9.90
C ASP A 153 -4.32 22.14 -11.31
N GLY A 154 -5.15 23.14 -11.58
CA GLY A 154 -6.01 24.01 -10.79
C GLY A 154 -6.45 25.18 -11.69
N ALA A 155 -7.64 25.74 -11.47
CA ALA A 155 -8.03 27.09 -11.90
C ALA A 155 -9.37 27.42 -11.19
N ASN A 156 -9.32 28.11 -10.04
CA ASN A 156 -9.37 29.57 -9.94
C ASN A 156 -10.72 30.13 -10.40
N VAL A 157 -11.65 30.28 -9.45
CA VAL A 157 -12.68 31.32 -9.51
C VAL A 157 -12.35 32.28 -8.38
N SER A 158 -11.75 33.39 -8.77
CA SER A 158 -11.65 34.62 -8.00
C SER A 158 -13.03 35.29 -7.99
N GLU A 159 -13.60 35.47 -6.81
CA GLU A 159 -14.51 36.59 -6.52
C GLU A 159 -13.88 37.38 -5.38
N GLU A 160 -13.26 38.51 -5.75
CA GLU A 160 -12.98 39.61 -4.84
C GLU A 160 -14.20 40.55 -4.87
N ILE A 161 -14.85 40.78 -3.73
CA ILE A 161 -15.57 42.03 -3.46
C ILE A 161 -15.32 42.45 -1.99
N SER A 162 -14.74 43.66 -1.92
CA SER A 162 -14.74 44.72 -0.88
C SER A 162 -14.14 44.50 0.51
N GLU A 163 -13.04 45.24 0.70
CA GLU A 163 -12.73 46.14 1.84
C GLU A 163 -13.86 46.37 2.86
N ASP A 164 -13.51 46.21 4.14
CA ASP A 164 -13.66 47.30 5.10
C ASP A 164 -12.57 47.24 6.17
N THR A 165 -12.02 48.42 6.41
CA THR A 165 -10.92 48.75 7.33
C THR A 165 -11.52 49.05 8.71
N GLU A 166 -10.89 48.60 9.81
CA GLU A 166 -10.75 49.36 11.07
C GLU A 166 -10.05 48.52 12.18
N GLU A 167 -8.81 48.92 12.50
CA GLU A 167 -8.25 48.92 13.87
C GLU A 167 -8.02 50.41 14.22
N PRO A 168 -7.95 50.88 15.50
CA PRO A 168 -7.19 50.26 16.61
C PRO A 168 -7.66 50.53 18.08
N GLY A 169 -6.97 49.88 19.04
CA GLY A 169 -6.76 50.35 20.44
C GLY A 169 -7.82 49.91 21.48
N GLU A 170 -7.55 49.63 22.75
CA GLU A 170 -6.40 49.80 23.64
C GLU A 170 -6.56 48.89 24.90
N LYS A 171 -5.41 48.43 25.45
CA LYS A 171 -5.01 48.30 26.88
C LYS A 171 -5.83 47.45 27.89
N GLY A 172 -5.11 46.60 28.65
CA GLY A 172 -5.42 46.35 30.07
C GLY A 172 -5.19 44.93 30.63
N ILE A 173 -3.95 44.64 31.06
CA ILE A 173 -3.47 43.57 32.00
C ILE A 173 -4.17 43.72 33.40
N PRO A 174 -4.17 42.81 34.44
CA PRO A 174 -3.41 41.56 34.73
C PRO A 174 -4.14 40.35 35.41
N ILE A 175 -3.38 39.24 35.50
CA ILE A 175 -3.11 38.32 36.65
C ILE A 175 -4.29 37.78 37.48
N GLY A 176 -4.35 36.44 37.57
CA GLY A 176 -5.02 35.71 38.65
C GLY A 176 -4.39 34.34 38.87
N THR A 177 -3.40 34.26 39.77
CA THR A 177 -2.94 33.03 40.41
C THR A 177 -4.05 32.44 41.27
N ASN A 178 -4.22 31.11 41.29
CA ASN A 178 -4.44 30.45 42.57
C ASN A 178 -3.97 29.00 42.60
N THR A 179 -3.40 28.71 43.76
CA THR A 179 -2.73 27.50 44.20
C THR A 179 -3.73 26.61 44.98
N LEU A 180 -3.38 25.32 45.11
CA LEU A 180 -3.59 24.43 46.28
C LEU A 180 -4.91 23.63 46.47
N LEU A 181 -4.68 22.35 46.80
CA LEU A 181 -5.43 21.39 47.66
C LEU A 181 -6.64 20.69 47.00
N LEU A 182 -6.75 19.36 46.95
CA LEU A 182 -6.26 18.25 47.78
C LEU A 182 -5.78 17.07 46.94
#